data_AF-A0A966VVE4-F1
#
_entry.id   AF-A0A966VVE4-F1
#
_cell.length_a   1.000
_cell.length_b   1.000
_cell.length_c   1.000
_cell.angle_alpha   90.00
_cell.angle_beta   90.00
_cell.angle_gamma   90.00
#
_symmetry.space_group_name_H-M   'P 1'
#
loop_
_entity.id
_entity.type
_entity.pdbx_description
1 polymer ?
#
loop_
_entity_poly.entity_id
_entity_poly.type
_entity_poly.pdbx_seq_one_letter_code
_entity_poly.pdbx_strand_id
1 'polypeptide(L)'
;MRKAFYQLHGAVLLAGFTGILGRLITLNELMIVFYRLLITALTMFLLFSWKKAIEKTTSKLKLQILLAAIFAASHWLTFYGAIKYAN
;
A
#
# COMPACT_ATOMS: atom_id res chain seq x y z
N MET A 1 -3.36 -25.80 -3.35
CA MET A 1 -3.52 -25.24 -4.72
C MET A 1 -4.78 -24.38 -4.87
N ARG A 2 -6.00 -24.91 -4.67
CA ARG A 2 -7.25 -24.14 -4.91
C ARG A 2 -7.41 -22.87 -4.03
N LYS A 3 -7.02 -22.91 -2.75
CA LYS A 3 -7.12 -21.75 -1.84
C LYS A 3 -6.28 -20.55 -2.30
N ALA A 4 -5.02 -20.79 -2.65
CA ALA A 4 -4.12 -19.75 -3.15
C ALA A 4 -4.62 -19.17 -4.49
N PHE A 5 -5.20 -20.00 -5.35
CA PHE A 5 -5.81 -19.56 -6.61
C PHE A 5 -6.96 -18.56 -6.37
N TYR A 6 -7.91 -18.87 -5.49
CA TYR A 6 -9.00 -17.94 -5.16
C TYR A 6 -8.52 -16.67 -4.47
N GLN A 7 -7.53 -16.78 -3.58
CA GLN A 7 -6.93 -15.61 -2.91
C GLN A 7 -6.25 -14.67 -3.92
N LEU A 8 -5.52 -15.22 -4.89
CA LEU A 8 -4.89 -14.45 -5.94
C LEU A 8 -5.91 -13.75 -6.83
N HIS A 9 -6.93 -14.47 -7.30
CA HIS A 9 -7.97 -13.89 -8.15
C HIS A 9 -8.75 -12.78 -7.44
N GLY A 10 -9.08 -12.99 -6.16
CA GLY A 10 -9.70 -11.95 -5.34
C GLY A 10 -8.80 -10.73 -5.17
N ALA A 11 -7.50 -10.92 -4.91
CA ALA A 11 -6.55 -9.82 -4.78
C ALA A 11 -6.38 -9.04 -6.09
N VAL A 12 -6.32 -9.72 -7.24
CA VAL A 12 -6.22 -9.09 -8.57
C VAL A 12 -7.48 -8.29 -8.89
N LEU A 13 -8.67 -8.83 -8.60
CA LEU A 13 -9.94 -8.11 -8.77
C LEU A 13 -9.97 -6.83 -7.92
N LEU A 14 -9.62 -6.92 -6.65
CA LEU A 14 -9.56 -5.76 -5.75
C LEU A 14 -8.53 -4.73 -6.24
N ALA A 15 -7.35 -5.19 -6.66
CA ALA A 15 -6.31 -4.31 -7.21
C ALA A 15 -6.80 -3.56 -8.45
N GLY A 16 -7.47 -4.24 -9.39
CA GLY A 16 -8.07 -3.60 -10.57
C GLY A 16 -9.14 -2.56 -10.20
N PHE A 17 -9.97 -2.85 -9.20
CA PHE A 17 -11.02 -1.93 -8.75
C PHE A 17 -10.47 -0.65 -8.10
N THR A 18 -9.32 -0.73 -7.40
CA THR A 18 -8.71 0.43 -6.74
C THR A 18 -8.25 1.54 -7.71
N GLY A 19 -7.99 1.22 -8.97
CA GLY A 19 -7.70 2.22 -10.00
C GLY A 19 -8.92 3.07 -10.35
N ILE A 20 -10.07 2.41 -10.54
CA ILE A 20 -11.36 3.07 -10.82
C ILE A 20 -11.76 4.01 -9.67
N LEU A 21 -11.64 3.51 -8.43
CA LEU A 21 -11.90 4.32 -7.23
C LEU A 21 -10.96 5.53 -7.14
N GLY A 22 -9.69 5.36 -7.52
CA GLY A 22 -8.71 6.46 -7.58
C GLY A 22 -9.12 7.61 -8.50
N ARG A 23 -9.78 7.30 -9.63
CA ARG A 23 -10.32 8.31 -10.55
C ARG A 23 -11.53 9.05 -9.97
N LEU A 24 -12.39 8.33 -9.23
CA LEU A 24 -13.61 8.90 -8.64
C LEU A 24 -13.33 9.79 -7.42
N ILE A 25 -12.22 9.57 -6.72
CA ILE A 25 -11.85 10.37 -5.55
C ILE A 25 -11.29 11.73 -5.98
N THR A 26 -11.93 12.82 -5.54
CA THR A 26 -11.55 14.21 -5.86
C THR A 26 -10.27 14.68 -5.15
N LEU A 27 -9.89 14.02 -4.06
CA LEU A 27 -8.71 14.35 -3.24
C LEU A 27 -7.40 14.27 -4.05
N ASN A 28 -6.42 15.12 -3.75
CA ASN A 28 -5.11 15.09 -4.43
C ASN A 28 -4.44 13.69 -4.32
N GLU A 29 -3.77 13.24 -5.38
CA GLU A 29 -3.06 11.96 -5.49
C GLU A 29 -2.08 11.72 -4.33
N LEU A 30 -1.37 12.76 -3.90
CA LEU A 30 -0.44 12.69 -2.77
C LEU A 30 -1.20 12.40 -1.47
N MET A 31 -2.35 13.06 -1.26
CA MET A 31 -3.19 12.84 -0.10
C MET A 31 -3.78 11.43 -0.09
N ILE A 32 -4.24 10.92 -1.23
CA ILE A 32 -4.76 9.54 -1.34
C ILE A 32 -3.69 8.53 -0.91
N VAL A 33 -2.47 8.65 -1.43
CA VAL A 33 -1.35 7.75 -1.08
C VAL A 33 -0.97 7.92 0.38
N PHE A 34 -0.89 9.16 0.88
CA PHE A 34 -0.55 9.45 2.27
C PHE A 34 -1.55 8.83 3.26
N TYR A 35 -2.85 9.03 3.06
CA TYR A 35 -3.88 8.44 3.94
C TYR A 35 -3.83 6.91 3.92
N ARG A 36 -3.61 6.29 2.75
CA ARG A 36 -3.48 4.83 2.66
C ARG A 36 -2.26 4.30 3.40
N LEU A 37 -1.12 4.98 3.28
CA LEU A 37 0.10 4.64 4.01
C LEU A 37 -0.10 4.81 5.52
N LEU A 38 -0.73 5.90 5.95
CA LEU A 38 -1.03 6.17 7.36
C LEU A 38 -1.92 5.07 7.97
N ILE A 39 -3.01 4.71 7.29
CA ILE A 39 -3.92 3.65 7.73
C ILE A 39 -3.17 2.32 7.82
N THR A 40 -2.36 2.00 6.82
CA THR A 40 -1.56 0.75 6.80
C THR A 40 -0.55 0.71 7.93
N ALA A 41 0.17 1.80 8.17
CA ALA A 41 1.14 1.91 9.27
C ALA A 41 0.44 1.74 10.63
N LEU A 42 -0.69 2.40 10.83
CA LEU A 42 -1.45 2.31 12.08
C LEU A 42 -2.02 0.90 12.31
N THR A 43 -2.62 0.28 11.28
CA THR A 43 -3.16 -1.08 11.41
C THR A 43 -2.06 -2.12 11.60
N MET A 44 -0.95 -2.04 10.86
CA MET A 44 0.19 -2.92 11.09
C MET A 44 0.76 -2.74 12.51
N PHE A 45 0.93 -1.50 12.96
CA PHE A 45 1.41 -1.23 14.31
C PHE A 45 0.48 -1.81 15.37
N LEU A 46 -0.84 -1.63 15.23
CA LEU A 46 -1.84 -2.19 16.14
C LEU A 46 -1.80 -3.73 16.14
N LEU A 47 -1.72 -4.35 14.97
CA LEU A 47 -1.67 -5.81 14.81
C LEU A 47 -0.40 -6.42 15.41
N PHE A 48 0.77 -5.84 15.15
CA PHE A 48 2.02 -6.33 15.70
C PHE A 48 2.14 -6.07 17.20
N SER A 49 1.60 -4.96 17.69
CA SER A 49 1.51 -4.67 19.13
C SER A 49 0.61 -5.68 19.83
N TRP A 50 -0.57 -5.98 19.28
CA TRP A 50 -1.48 -6.97 19.84
C TRP A 50 -0.87 -8.38 19.85
N LYS A 51 -0.16 -8.76 18.79
CA LYS A 51 0.54 -10.05 18.72
C LYS A 51 1.86 -10.10 19.51
N LYS A 52 2.27 -9.00 20.16
CA LYS A 52 3.58 -8.84 20.83
C LYS A 52 4.77 -9.26 19.95
N ALA A 53 4.64 -9.11 18.64
CA ALA A 53 5.63 -9.56 17.65
C ALA A 53 6.55 -8.42 17.19
N ILE A 54 6.74 -7.41 18.04
CA ILE A 54 7.64 -6.28 17.76
C ILE A 54 9.06 -6.74 18.04
N GLU A 55 9.71 -7.24 17.00
CA GLU A 55 11.12 -7.66 17.07
C GLU A 55 12.06 -6.50 16.74
N LYS A 56 13.23 -6.50 17.41
CA LYS A 56 14.30 -5.55 17.09
C LYS A 56 14.97 -5.96 15.78
N THR A 57 14.77 -5.17 14.75
CA THR A 57 15.43 -5.34 13.45
C THR A 57 16.79 -4.63 13.40
N THR A 58 17.75 -5.22 12.67
CA THR A 58 19.08 -4.64 12.43
C THR A 58 18.98 -3.35 11.60
N SER A 59 19.87 -2.38 11.84
CA SER A 59 19.90 -1.10 11.10
C SER A 59 19.98 -1.26 9.58
N LYS A 60 20.67 -2.31 9.09
CA LYS A 60 20.73 -2.65 7.67
C LYS A 60 19.35 -3.00 7.09
N LEU A 61 18.57 -3.80 7.81
CA LEU A 61 17.22 -4.18 7.40
C LEU A 61 16.27 -2.99 7.44
N LYS A 62 16.41 -2.10 8.44
CA LYS A 62 15.64 -0.84 8.49
C LYS A 62 15.88 0.03 7.25
N LEU A 63 17.14 0.14 6.80
CA LEU A 63 17.47 0.88 5.58
C LEU A 63 16.85 0.21 4.33
N GLN A 64 16.91 -1.12 4.23
CA GLN A 64 16.29 -1.84 3.10
C GLN A 64 14.77 -1.64 3.07
N ILE A 65 14.10 -1.70 4.22
CA ILE A 65 12.65 -1.44 4.34
C ILE A 65 12.34 0.00 3.95
N LEU A 66 13.14 0.97 4.40
CA LEU A 66 12.96 2.39 4.05
C LEU A 66 13.08 2.61 2.54
N LEU A 67 14.09 2.05 1.90
CA LEU A 67 14.27 2.15 0.45
C LEU A 67 13.08 1.52 -0.29
N ALA A 68 12.67 0.31 0.10
CA ALA A 68 11.50 -0.34 -0.48
C ALA A 68 10.22 0.49 -0.31
N ALA A 69 10.04 1.13 0.85
CA ALA A 69 8.89 2.00 1.11
C ALA A 69 8.91 3.26 0.22
N ILE A 70 10.07 3.89 0.03
CA ILE A 70 10.21 5.04 -0.88
C ILE A 70 9.88 4.64 -2.32
N PHE A 71 10.42 3.51 -2.79
CA PHE A 71 10.10 3.00 -4.13
C PHE A 71 8.61 2.71 -4.30
N ALA A 72 7.98 2.05 -3.32
CA ALA A 72 6.55 1.74 -3.35
C ALA A 72 5.67 3.01 -3.30
N ALA A 73 6.02 3.97 -2.45
CA ALA A 73 5.29 5.24 -2.35
C ALA A 73 5.37 6.04 -3.65
N SER A 74 6.56 6.17 -4.23
CA SER A 74 6.77 6.83 -5.51
C SER A 74 5.99 6.12 -6.63
N HIS A 75 6.02 4.79 -6.67
CA HIS A 75 5.25 4.01 -7.64
C HIS A 75 3.74 4.27 -7.52
N TRP A 76 3.17 4.29 -6.31
CA TRP A 76 1.75 4.57 -6.14
C TRP A 76 1.40 6.02 -6.47
N LEU A 77 2.27 6.97 -6.14
CA LEU A 77 2.08 8.37 -6.48
C LEU A 77 2.02 8.57 -8.01
N THR A 78 2.95 7.97 -8.75
CA THR A 78 2.96 8.07 -10.22
C THR A 78 1.78 7.33 -10.85
N PHE A 79 1.37 6.18 -10.30
CA PHE A 79 0.19 5.45 -10.75
C PHE A 79 -1.11 6.27 -10.59
N TYR A 80 -1.35 6.85 -9.40
CA TYR A 80 -2.53 7.69 -9.17
C TYR A 80 -2.47 9.02 -9.92
N GLY A 81 -1.28 9.60 -10.07
CA GLY A 81 -1.06 10.74 -10.96
C GLY A 81 -1.45 10.40 -12.39
N ALA A 82 -0.96 9.29 -12.95
CA ALA A 82 -1.30 8.88 -14.30
C ALA A 82 -2.82 8.70 -14.49
N ILE A 83 -3.55 8.13 -13.51
CA ILE A 83 -5.01 7.99 -13.58
C ILE A 83 -5.73 9.35 -13.60
N LYS A 84 -5.25 10.33 -12.82
CA LYS A 84 -5.87 11.66 -12.73
C LYS A 84 -5.54 12.58 -13.88
N TYR A 85 -4.32 12.50 -14.40
CA TYR A 85 -3.84 13.35 -15.49
C TYR A 85 -4.04 12.72 -16.88
N ALA A 86 -4.38 11.44 -16.98
CA ALA A 86 -4.83 10.82 -18.22
C ALA A 86 -6.26 11.31 -18.53
N ASN A 87 -6.34 12.39 -19.31
CA ASN A 87 -7.57 12.93 -19.89
C ASN A 87 -7.99 12.08 -21.09
#